data_AF-A0A3A0E4T9-F1
#
_entry.id   AF-A0A3A0E4T9-F1
#
_cell.length_a   1.000
_cell.length_b   1.000
_cell.length_c   1.000
_cell.angle_alpha   90.00
_cell.angle_beta   90.00
_cell.angle_gamma   90.00
#
_symmetry.space_group_name_H-M   'P 1'
#
loop_
_entity.id
_entity.type
_entity.pdbx_description
1 polymer ?
#
loop_
_entity_poly.entity_id
_entity_poly.type
_entity_poly.pdbx_seq_one_letter_code
_entity_poly.pdbx_strand_id
1 'polypeptide(L)'
;MGIRVGLVCVAAVCSAAWVVAQESLPSGGSPGPDSGAAAGSPAADRQPAAGGQPAAAQPPTDARHYSYAIGLELGARFRADQLTLDSDSLLAGLRDGLQGADPRYAPQLCQLAMERLAQQQMQSMQQRNEEFLVANAKAQGVQTTASGLQYKIIKVGAGPSPTANDTVQVHYRGQLVDGTVFDESYGGQPAELPLGQVIPGWSEALQRMKVGDKWQLVIPAKLAYGEQGAAGVIPPNSTLIFEVELLGIQGK
;
A
#
# COMPACT_ATOMS: atom_id res chain seq x y z
N MET A 1 31.64 -33.89 10.32
CA MET A 1 31.80 -32.77 11.28
C MET A 1 30.58 -31.87 11.12
N GLY A 2 29.54 -32.08 11.95
CA GLY A 2 28.26 -31.38 11.81
C GLY A 2 28.21 -30.12 12.69
N ILE A 3 27.60 -29.06 12.17
CA ILE A 3 27.24 -27.86 12.95
C ILE A 3 25.75 -27.60 12.77
N ARG A 4 25.08 -27.47 13.90
CA ARG A 4 23.63 -27.40 14.13
C ARG A 4 23.11 -26.01 13.79
N VAL A 5 22.05 -25.94 12.99
CA VAL A 5 21.22 -24.72 12.85
C VAL A 5 20.18 -24.73 13.96
N GLY A 6 20.27 -23.75 14.86
CA GLY A 6 19.35 -23.55 15.97
C GLY A 6 18.05 -22.93 15.48
N LEU A 7 17.01 -23.75 15.42
CA LEU A 7 15.61 -23.37 15.31
C LEU A 7 15.18 -22.75 16.66
N VAL A 8 14.80 -21.48 16.68
CA VAL A 8 14.12 -20.88 17.85
C VAL A 8 12.64 -20.78 17.54
N CYS A 9 11.89 -21.74 18.07
CA CYS A 9 10.47 -21.66 18.31
C CYS A 9 10.17 -20.56 19.33
N VAL A 10 9.17 -19.72 19.06
CA VAL A 10 8.37 -19.08 20.10
C VAL A 10 6.92 -19.36 19.77
N ALA A 11 6.30 -20.20 20.60
CA ALA A 11 4.90 -20.55 20.53
C ALA A 11 4.20 -20.13 21.83
N ALA A 12 2.91 -19.79 21.66
CA ALA A 12 1.85 -19.62 22.66
C ALA A 12 1.97 -18.36 23.55
N VAL A 13 0.90 -17.63 23.85
CA VAL A 13 -0.42 -18.07 24.32
C VAL A 13 -1.45 -16.96 24.05
N CYS A 14 -2.66 -17.31 23.61
CA CYS A 14 -3.94 -16.82 24.14
C CYS A 14 -5.12 -17.30 23.25
N SER A 15 -5.56 -18.53 23.51
CA SER A 15 -6.84 -19.05 23.03
C SER A 15 -7.89 -18.77 24.12
N ALA A 16 -8.83 -17.87 23.86
CA ALA A 16 -10.03 -17.74 24.68
C ALA A 16 -11.11 -18.68 24.11
N ALA A 17 -11.40 -19.74 24.87
CA ALA A 17 -12.52 -20.64 24.64
C ALA A 17 -13.83 -19.92 24.96
N TRP A 18 -14.77 -19.93 24.02
CA TRP A 18 -16.19 -19.79 24.32
C TRP A 18 -16.87 -21.10 23.94
N VAL A 19 -17.26 -21.83 24.98
CA VAL A 19 -18.19 -22.95 24.95
C VAL A 19 -19.58 -22.35 24.82
N VAL A 20 -20.31 -22.67 23.75
CA VAL A 20 -21.78 -22.60 23.74
C VAL A 20 -22.32 -23.90 23.19
N ALA A 21 -23.32 -24.39 23.91
CA ALA A 21 -23.92 -25.69 23.87
C ALA A 21 -24.57 -26.05 22.53
N GLN A 22 -24.55 -27.36 22.31
CA GLN A 22 -25.23 -28.10 21.27
C GLN A 22 -26.69 -28.29 21.70
N GLU A 23 -27.64 -27.65 21.02
CA GLU A 23 -29.05 -28.04 21.06
C GLU A 23 -29.56 -28.31 19.64
N SER A 24 -30.35 -29.38 19.58
CA SER A 24 -30.88 -30.08 18.41
C SER A 24 -31.95 -29.30 17.64
N LEU A 25 -32.02 -29.58 16.33
CA LEU A 25 -32.93 -29.10 15.27
C LEU A 25 -34.44 -29.08 15.63
N PRO A 26 -35.26 -28.38 14.82
CA PRO A 26 -35.96 -29.14 13.79
C PRO A 26 -35.92 -28.54 12.37
N SER A 27 -35.94 -29.48 11.44
CA SER A 27 -36.13 -29.38 9.99
C SER A 27 -37.40 -28.63 9.57
N GLY A 28 -37.30 -27.78 8.53
CA GLY A 28 -38.47 -27.20 7.86
C GLY A 28 -38.15 -26.49 6.54
N GLY A 29 -38.33 -27.21 5.44
CA GLY A 29 -38.92 -26.70 4.19
C GLY A 29 -38.13 -25.72 3.30
N SER A 30 -37.55 -26.25 2.23
CA SER A 30 -37.36 -25.50 0.97
C SER A 30 -38.69 -25.26 0.26
N PRO A 31 -38.82 -24.16 -0.49
CA PRO A 31 -39.42 -24.25 -1.81
C PRO A 31 -38.47 -23.73 -2.89
N GLY A 32 -38.56 -24.39 -4.06
CA GLY A 32 -37.71 -24.23 -5.23
C GLY A 32 -37.97 -22.96 -6.07
N PRO A 33 -37.53 -22.97 -7.34
CA PRO A 33 -37.13 -21.76 -8.07
C PRO A 33 -38.28 -21.16 -8.86
N ASP A 34 -38.51 -19.85 -8.72
CA ASP A 34 -39.33 -19.09 -9.68
C ASP A 34 -38.42 -18.30 -10.63
N SER A 35 -38.30 -18.85 -11.82
CA SER A 35 -37.94 -18.15 -13.04
C SER A 35 -39.00 -17.11 -13.38
N GLY A 36 -38.60 -15.84 -13.46
CA GLY A 36 -39.45 -14.76 -13.94
C GLY A 36 -38.61 -13.65 -14.56
N ALA A 37 -38.41 -13.72 -15.88
CA ALA A 37 -37.90 -12.62 -16.66
C ALA A 37 -38.91 -11.45 -16.61
N ALA A 38 -38.44 -10.25 -16.27
CA ALA A 38 -39.12 -9.01 -16.60
C ALA A 38 -38.07 -7.91 -16.82
N ALA A 39 -37.96 -7.47 -18.07
CA ALA A 39 -37.32 -6.24 -18.45
C ALA A 39 -38.04 -5.04 -17.78
N GLY A 40 -37.27 -4.06 -17.34
CA GLY A 40 -37.80 -2.79 -16.86
C GLY A 40 -36.77 -2.04 -16.03
N SER A 41 -36.04 -1.11 -16.65
CA SER A 41 -35.53 0.03 -15.90
C SER A 41 -36.71 0.83 -15.37
N PRO A 42 -36.61 1.36 -14.16
CA PRO A 42 -36.76 2.80 -14.06
C PRO A 42 -35.54 3.42 -13.40
N ALA A 43 -35.14 4.58 -13.93
CA ALA A 43 -34.41 5.56 -13.17
C ALA A 43 -35.21 5.87 -11.89
N ALA A 44 -34.86 5.22 -10.79
CA ALA A 44 -35.42 5.50 -9.47
C ALA A 44 -34.48 6.44 -8.74
N ASP A 45 -34.93 7.69 -8.61
CA ASP A 45 -34.69 8.61 -7.52
C ASP A 45 -33.26 8.76 -7.00
N ARG A 46 -32.53 9.72 -7.58
CA ARG A 46 -31.55 10.48 -6.80
C ARG A 46 -32.29 11.31 -5.76
N GLN A 47 -32.65 10.71 -4.63
CA GLN A 47 -33.03 11.48 -3.45
C GLN A 47 -31.75 12.15 -2.91
N PRO A 48 -31.65 13.49 -2.83
CA PRO A 48 -30.55 14.11 -2.12
C PRO A 48 -30.68 13.74 -0.64
N ALA A 49 -29.64 13.11 -0.07
CA ALA A 49 -29.60 12.86 1.36
C ALA A 49 -29.57 14.22 2.09
N ALA A 50 -30.72 14.57 2.67
CA ALA A 50 -30.89 15.74 3.51
C ALA A 50 -29.87 15.72 4.65
N GLY A 51 -29.28 16.88 4.94
CA GLY A 51 -28.35 17.07 6.03
C GLY A 51 -28.99 16.70 7.37
N GLY A 52 -28.52 15.61 7.96
CA GLY A 52 -28.77 15.20 9.33
C GLY A 52 -27.50 14.54 9.86
N GLN A 53 -27.12 14.87 11.10
CA GLN A 53 -26.02 14.20 11.78
C GLN A 53 -26.26 12.68 11.79
N PRO A 54 -25.23 11.84 11.59
CA PRO A 54 -25.43 10.40 11.50
C PRO A 54 -25.90 9.86 12.84
N ALA A 55 -27.19 9.51 12.92
CA ALA A 55 -27.68 8.53 13.87
C ALA A 55 -26.91 7.22 13.63
N ALA A 56 -26.58 6.48 14.70
CA ALA A 56 -25.79 5.25 14.62
C ALA A 56 -26.41 4.27 13.60
N ALA A 57 -25.85 4.23 12.39
CA ALA A 57 -26.33 3.37 11.32
C ALA A 57 -26.04 1.92 11.71
N GLN A 58 -27.06 1.06 11.67
CA GLN A 58 -26.88 -0.37 11.87
C GLN A 58 -26.14 -0.98 10.67
N PRO A 59 -25.29 -2.00 10.86
CA PRO A 59 -24.65 -2.69 9.75
C PRO A 59 -25.72 -3.24 8.79
N PRO A 60 -25.61 -3.00 7.47
CA PRO A 60 -26.54 -3.59 6.52
C PRO A 60 -26.45 -5.11 6.58
N THR A 61 -27.53 -5.82 6.26
CA THR A 61 -27.61 -7.30 6.31
C THR A 61 -27.90 -7.94 4.94
N ASP A 62 -28.11 -7.13 3.90
CA ASP A 62 -28.38 -7.62 2.54
C ASP A 62 -27.17 -7.44 1.61
N ALA A 63 -27.10 -8.30 0.59
CA ALA A 63 -26.01 -8.29 -0.37
C ALA A 63 -25.97 -7.02 -1.25
N ARG A 64 -27.05 -6.25 -1.35
CA ARG A 64 -27.12 -5.07 -2.23
C ARG A 64 -26.21 -3.96 -1.72
N HIS A 65 -26.23 -3.72 -0.42
CA HIS A 65 -25.40 -2.67 0.20
C HIS A 65 -23.92 -3.01 0.11
N TYR A 66 -23.53 -4.27 0.36
CA TYR A 66 -22.13 -4.70 0.22
C TYR A 66 -21.67 -4.63 -1.24
N SER A 67 -22.50 -5.09 -2.19
CA SER A 67 -22.17 -5.06 -3.63
C SER A 67 -21.98 -3.62 -4.13
N TYR A 68 -22.87 -2.71 -3.72
CA TYR A 68 -22.75 -1.30 -4.07
C TYR A 68 -21.51 -0.65 -3.44
N ALA A 69 -21.23 -0.94 -2.17
CA ALA A 69 -20.04 -0.43 -1.48
C ALA A 69 -18.74 -0.87 -2.18
N ILE A 70 -18.63 -2.15 -2.55
CA ILE A 70 -17.49 -2.69 -3.31
C ILE A 70 -17.37 -1.96 -4.66
N GLY A 71 -18.47 -1.82 -5.41
CA GLY A 71 -18.48 -1.12 -6.68
C GLY A 71 -18.08 0.35 -6.56
N LEU A 72 -18.53 1.04 -5.49
CA LEU A 72 -18.18 2.42 -5.20
C LEU A 72 -16.69 2.58 -4.91
N GLU A 73 -16.11 1.66 -4.13
CA GLU A 73 -14.69 1.66 -3.80
C GLU A 73 -13.81 1.38 -5.03
N LEU A 74 -14.17 0.37 -5.84
CA LEU A 74 -13.49 0.09 -7.10
C LEU A 74 -13.54 1.30 -8.05
N GLY A 75 -14.72 1.92 -8.20
CA GLY A 75 -14.88 3.11 -9.03
C GLY A 75 -14.08 4.32 -8.52
N ALA A 76 -14.00 4.51 -7.21
CA ALA A 76 -13.17 5.56 -6.61
C ALA A 76 -11.68 5.33 -6.88
N ARG A 77 -11.21 4.08 -6.77
CA ARG A 77 -9.83 3.71 -7.10
C ARG A 77 -9.50 3.96 -8.57
N PHE A 78 -10.35 3.51 -9.50
CA PHE A 78 -10.11 3.75 -10.93
C PHE A 78 -10.09 5.23 -11.29
N ARG A 79 -10.90 6.05 -10.61
CA ARG A 79 -10.85 7.51 -10.77
C ARG A 79 -9.54 8.09 -10.25
N ALA A 80 -9.05 7.65 -9.09
CA ALA A 80 -7.77 8.09 -8.54
C ALA A 80 -6.61 7.71 -9.46
N ASP A 81 -6.65 6.52 -10.05
CA ASP A 81 -5.67 6.02 -11.03
C ASP A 81 -5.84 6.64 -12.43
N GLN A 82 -6.84 7.52 -12.62
CA GLN A 82 -7.20 8.17 -13.90
C GLN A 82 -7.42 7.17 -15.06
N LEU A 83 -7.92 5.98 -14.73
CA LEU A 83 -8.11 4.93 -15.72
C LEU A 83 -9.38 5.20 -16.54
N THR A 84 -9.24 5.20 -17.86
CA THR A 84 -10.39 5.29 -18.77
C THR A 84 -11.00 3.89 -18.93
N LEU A 85 -12.24 3.73 -18.49
CA LEU A 85 -12.93 2.45 -18.49
C LEU A 85 -14.26 2.52 -19.25
N ASP A 86 -14.52 1.48 -20.03
CA ASP A 86 -15.86 1.20 -20.54
C ASP A 86 -16.66 0.49 -19.44
N SER A 87 -17.65 1.20 -18.88
CA SER A 87 -18.39 0.72 -17.71
C SER A 87 -19.22 -0.52 -18.03
N ASP A 88 -19.77 -0.61 -19.23
CA ASP A 88 -20.58 -1.75 -19.67
C ASP A 88 -19.72 -3.01 -19.79
N SER A 89 -18.53 -2.90 -20.39
CA SER A 89 -17.56 -4.01 -20.49
C SER A 89 -17.00 -4.43 -19.12
N LEU A 90 -16.79 -3.48 -18.21
CA LEU A 90 -16.34 -3.79 -16.85
C LEU A 90 -17.41 -4.59 -16.09
N LEU A 91 -18.66 -4.12 -16.08
CA LEU A 91 -19.77 -4.78 -15.41
C LEU A 91 -20.08 -6.14 -16.03
N ALA A 92 -19.95 -6.24 -17.35
CA ALA A 92 -20.00 -7.48 -18.09
C ALA A 92 -18.95 -8.49 -17.59
N GLY A 93 -17.67 -8.12 -17.60
CA GLY A 93 -16.60 -9.02 -17.15
C GLY A 93 -16.72 -9.42 -15.69
N LEU A 94 -17.15 -8.50 -14.81
CA LEU A 94 -17.42 -8.80 -13.41
C LEU A 94 -18.55 -9.83 -13.26
N ARG A 95 -19.65 -9.66 -14.00
CA ARG A 95 -20.78 -10.61 -13.99
C ARG A 95 -20.37 -11.98 -14.50
N ASP A 96 -19.69 -12.03 -15.63
CA ASP A 96 -19.27 -13.26 -16.27
C ASP A 96 -18.31 -14.04 -15.34
N GLY A 97 -17.36 -13.33 -14.69
CA GLY A 97 -16.45 -13.91 -13.70
C GLY A 97 -17.13 -14.45 -12.44
N LEU A 98 -18.12 -13.74 -11.89
CA LEU A 98 -18.92 -14.20 -10.74
C LEU A 98 -19.76 -15.45 -11.06
N GLN A 99 -20.16 -15.62 -12.32
CA GLN A 99 -20.95 -16.75 -12.78
C GLN A 99 -20.08 -17.92 -13.27
N GLY A 100 -18.76 -17.74 -13.38
CA GLY A 100 -17.87 -18.70 -14.02
C GLY A 100 -18.20 -18.92 -15.50
N ALA A 101 -18.77 -17.91 -16.16
CA ALA A 101 -19.14 -17.97 -17.56
C ALA A 101 -17.90 -17.83 -18.46
N ASP A 102 -18.00 -18.34 -19.69
CA ASP A 102 -16.95 -18.18 -20.68
C ASP A 102 -16.72 -16.68 -20.99
N PRO A 103 -15.47 -16.19 -21.02
CA PRO A 103 -15.18 -14.81 -21.33
C PRO A 103 -15.69 -14.41 -22.72
N ARG A 104 -16.25 -13.19 -22.84
CA ARG A 104 -16.71 -12.62 -24.12
C ARG A 104 -15.59 -12.44 -25.15
N TYR A 105 -14.36 -12.28 -24.66
CA TYR A 105 -13.17 -12.05 -25.46
C TYR A 105 -12.22 -13.24 -25.36
N ALA A 106 -11.46 -13.49 -26.43
CA ALA A 106 -10.45 -14.53 -26.44
C ALA A 106 -9.45 -14.35 -25.28
N PRO A 107 -9.00 -15.43 -24.60
CA PRO A 107 -8.07 -15.33 -23.48
C PRO A 107 -6.80 -14.52 -23.79
N GLN A 108 -6.28 -14.65 -25.01
CA GLN A 108 -5.10 -13.88 -25.44
C GLN A 108 -5.38 -12.37 -25.47
N LEU A 109 -6.59 -11.95 -25.91
CA LEU A 109 -6.94 -10.53 -25.94
C LEU A 109 -7.05 -9.96 -24.52
N CYS A 110 -7.64 -10.73 -23.59
CA CYS A 110 -7.69 -10.35 -22.18
C CYS A 110 -6.29 -10.20 -21.59
N GLN A 111 -5.36 -11.11 -21.92
CA GLN A 111 -3.97 -11.04 -21.47
C GLN A 111 -3.27 -9.78 -22.02
N LEU A 112 -3.34 -9.54 -23.33
CA LEU A 112 -2.73 -8.34 -23.95
C LEU A 112 -3.33 -7.05 -23.39
N ALA A 113 -4.62 -7.02 -23.08
CA ALA A 113 -5.27 -5.87 -22.46
C ALA A 113 -4.67 -5.59 -21.06
N MET A 114 -4.45 -6.63 -20.25
CA MET A 114 -3.83 -6.50 -18.93
C MET A 114 -2.36 -6.08 -19.02
N GLU A 115 -1.59 -6.61 -19.98
CA GLU A 115 -0.21 -6.20 -20.23
C GLU A 115 -0.13 -4.71 -20.60
N ARG A 116 -1.01 -4.23 -21.48
CA ARG A 116 -1.10 -2.82 -21.85
C ARG A 116 -1.48 -1.94 -20.66
N LEU A 117 -2.44 -2.39 -19.85
CA LEU A 117 -2.83 -1.68 -18.64
C LEU A 117 -1.65 -1.54 -17.65
N ALA A 118 -0.91 -2.63 -17.42
CA ALA A 118 0.27 -2.62 -16.56
C ALA A 118 1.35 -1.67 -17.09
N GLN A 119 1.59 -1.65 -18.40
CA GLN A 119 2.54 -0.70 -19.03
C GLN A 119 2.11 0.76 -18.83
N GLN A 120 0.83 1.07 -19.01
CA GLN A 120 0.30 2.43 -18.79
C GLN A 120 0.44 2.86 -17.32
N GLN A 121 0.15 1.97 -16.39
CA GLN A 121 0.32 2.24 -14.96
C GLN A 121 1.79 2.50 -14.61
N MET A 122 2.72 1.71 -15.15
CA MET A 122 4.15 1.90 -14.95
C MET A 122 4.64 3.25 -15.49
N GLN A 123 4.20 3.63 -16.70
CA GLN A 123 4.54 4.93 -17.30
C GLN A 123 3.99 6.10 -16.47
N SER A 124 2.73 6.02 -16.04
CA SER A 124 2.10 7.02 -15.18
C SER A 124 2.84 7.16 -13.85
N MET A 125 3.25 6.05 -13.23
CA MET A 125 4.03 6.07 -11.99
C MET A 125 5.42 6.68 -12.19
N GLN A 126 6.12 6.33 -13.28
CA GLN A 126 7.42 6.93 -13.61
C GLN A 126 7.31 8.45 -13.81
N GLN A 127 6.31 8.91 -14.57
CA GLN A 127 6.07 10.33 -14.77
C GLN A 127 5.79 11.05 -13.45
N ARG A 128 4.91 10.50 -12.60
CA ARG A 128 4.62 11.06 -11.27
C ARG A 128 5.88 11.14 -10.40
N ASN A 129 6.73 10.14 -10.43
CA ASN A 129 8.00 10.14 -9.69
C ASN A 129 8.95 11.23 -10.18
N GLU A 130 9.11 11.39 -11.50
CA GLU A 130 9.97 12.41 -12.10
C GLU A 130 9.47 13.82 -11.78
N GLU A 131 8.17 14.07 -11.99
CA GLU A 131 7.53 15.34 -11.65
C GLU A 131 7.67 15.66 -10.17
N PHE A 132 7.47 14.67 -9.29
CA PHE A 132 7.65 14.82 -7.86
C PHE A 132 9.10 15.18 -7.50
N LEU A 133 10.10 14.48 -8.04
CA LEU A 133 11.50 14.79 -7.78
C LEU A 133 11.87 16.20 -8.22
N VAL A 134 11.40 16.65 -9.38
CA VAL A 134 11.64 18.01 -9.89
C VAL A 134 10.97 19.07 -9.03
N ALA A 135 9.73 18.82 -8.61
CA ALA A 135 8.98 19.75 -7.76
C ALA A 135 9.59 19.82 -6.35
N ASN A 136 9.89 18.67 -5.75
CA ASN A 136 10.43 18.59 -4.39
C ASN A 136 11.82 19.23 -4.30
N ALA A 137 12.67 19.10 -5.32
CA ALA A 137 13.98 19.76 -5.36
C ALA A 137 13.89 21.30 -5.26
N LYS A 138 12.75 21.89 -5.65
CA LYS A 138 12.49 23.34 -5.58
C LYS A 138 11.76 23.75 -4.31
N ALA A 139 11.34 22.80 -3.48
CA ALA A 139 10.58 23.09 -2.27
C ALA A 139 11.47 23.74 -1.19
N GLN A 140 10.87 24.59 -0.36
CA GLN A 140 11.59 25.33 0.67
C GLN A 140 12.23 24.38 1.70
N GLY A 141 13.53 24.56 1.91
CA GLY A 141 14.34 23.80 2.88
C GLY A 141 14.80 22.44 2.37
N VAL A 142 14.45 22.06 1.13
CA VAL A 142 14.99 20.86 0.48
C VAL A 142 16.38 21.16 -0.07
N GLN A 143 17.31 20.24 0.18
CA GLN A 143 18.64 20.23 -0.38
C GLN A 143 18.79 19.00 -1.28
N THR A 144 19.48 19.14 -2.41
CA THR A 144 19.75 18.04 -3.34
C THR A 144 21.26 17.81 -3.42
N THR A 145 21.70 16.57 -3.22
CA THR A 145 23.12 16.20 -3.33
C THR A 145 23.48 15.86 -4.78
N ALA A 146 24.77 15.71 -5.06
CA ALA A 146 25.27 15.35 -6.40
C ALA A 146 24.76 13.98 -6.89
N SER A 147 24.46 13.05 -5.98
CA SER A 147 23.88 11.75 -6.33
C SER A 147 22.40 11.86 -6.74
N GLY A 148 21.75 12.97 -6.42
CA GLY A 148 20.32 13.20 -6.61
C GLY A 148 19.46 12.85 -5.40
N LEU A 149 20.07 12.43 -4.27
CA LEU A 149 19.38 12.36 -2.99
C LEU A 149 18.86 13.75 -2.63
N GLN A 150 17.59 13.84 -2.25
CA GLN A 150 17.02 15.07 -1.71
C GLN A 150 16.68 14.87 -0.24
N TYR A 151 16.91 15.90 0.58
CA TYR A 151 16.56 15.84 1.99
C TYR A 151 16.13 17.20 2.53
N LYS A 152 15.34 17.16 3.59
CA LYS A 152 14.94 18.32 4.37
C LYS A 152 15.14 18.01 5.85
N ILE A 153 15.82 18.91 6.55
CA ILE A 153 15.99 18.80 7.99
C ILE A 153 14.70 19.26 8.68
N ILE A 154 14.06 18.37 9.43
CA ILE A 154 12.84 18.65 10.20
C ILE A 154 13.24 19.09 11.61
N LYS A 155 14.20 18.38 12.22
CA LYS A 155 14.74 18.67 13.55
C LYS A 155 16.26 18.48 13.52
N VAL A 156 16.96 19.41 14.13
CA VAL A 156 18.42 19.37 14.28
C VAL A 156 18.77 18.67 15.60
N GLY A 157 19.61 17.65 15.52
CA GLY A 157 20.27 16.96 16.60
C GLY A 157 21.65 17.54 16.89
N ALA A 158 22.19 17.18 18.05
CA ALA A 158 23.48 17.69 18.54
C ALA A 158 24.53 16.58 18.74
N GLY A 159 24.16 15.32 18.52
CA GLY A 159 25.07 14.20 18.74
C GLY A 159 26.08 13.97 17.61
N PRO A 160 26.85 12.88 17.69
CA PRO A 160 27.81 12.52 16.65
C PRO A 160 27.11 12.08 15.36
N SER A 161 27.85 12.13 14.26
CA SER A 161 27.42 11.55 12.98
C SER A 161 28.00 10.14 12.82
N PRO A 162 27.24 9.17 12.29
CA PRO A 162 27.74 7.83 12.04
C PRO A 162 28.69 7.79 10.84
N THR A 163 29.52 6.77 10.82
CA THR A 163 30.40 6.40 9.71
C THR A 163 29.82 5.19 8.96
N ALA A 164 30.24 4.92 7.73
CA ALA A 164 29.71 3.81 6.92
C ALA A 164 29.77 2.41 7.59
N ASN A 165 30.64 2.21 8.59
CA ASN A 165 30.80 0.94 9.29
C ASN A 165 29.94 0.82 10.57
N ASP A 166 29.25 1.88 10.96
CA ASP A 166 28.45 1.91 12.18
C ASP A 166 27.09 1.22 11.99
N THR A 167 26.58 0.67 13.10
CA THR A 167 25.17 0.30 13.23
C THR A 167 24.43 1.46 13.88
N VAL A 168 23.37 1.94 13.25
CA VAL A 168 22.55 3.03 13.78
C VAL A 168 21.23 2.52 14.35
N GLN A 169 20.70 3.26 15.30
CA GLN A 169 19.34 3.05 15.80
C GLN A 169 18.45 4.18 15.27
N VAL A 170 17.37 3.83 14.56
CA VAL A 170 16.48 4.80 13.93
C VAL A 170 15.02 4.51 14.21
N HIS A 171 14.21 5.57 14.23
CA HIS A 171 12.81 5.47 13.84
C HIS A 171 12.64 5.97 12.42
N TYR A 172 11.77 5.33 11.67
CA TYR A 172 11.42 5.75 10.32
C TYR A 172 10.01 5.34 9.90
N ARG A 173 9.54 6.00 8.84
CA ARG A 173 8.35 5.68 8.06
C ARG A 173 8.66 5.87 6.57
N GLY A 174 8.53 4.81 5.79
CA GLY A 174 8.75 4.79 4.35
C GLY A 174 7.45 4.73 3.56
N GLN A 175 7.31 5.60 2.57
CA GLN A 175 6.13 5.66 1.70
C GLN A 175 6.52 5.93 0.24
N LEU A 176 5.65 5.51 -0.68
CA LEU A 176 5.71 5.84 -2.10
C LEU A 176 5.18 7.28 -2.34
N VAL A 177 5.37 7.80 -3.56
CA VAL A 177 4.93 9.14 -3.96
C VAL A 177 3.40 9.30 -3.90
N ASP A 178 2.65 8.21 -4.06
CA ASP A 178 1.18 8.19 -3.91
C ASP A 178 0.72 8.14 -2.44
N GLY A 179 1.65 8.08 -1.48
CA GLY A 179 1.38 8.03 -0.05
C GLY A 179 1.22 6.62 0.53
N THR A 180 1.30 5.56 -0.28
CA THR A 180 1.29 4.18 0.22
C THR A 180 2.50 3.94 1.12
N VAL A 181 2.23 3.65 2.40
CA VAL A 181 3.25 3.25 3.37
C VAL A 181 3.64 1.81 3.08
N PHE A 182 4.92 1.55 2.91
CA PHE A 182 5.44 0.20 2.68
C PHE A 182 6.18 -0.38 3.89
N ASP A 183 6.70 0.47 4.77
CA ASP A 183 7.43 0.04 5.98
C ASP A 183 7.46 1.16 7.03
N GLU A 184 7.38 0.82 8.31
CA GLU A 184 7.52 1.76 9.42
C GLU A 184 7.90 1.08 10.74
N SER A 185 8.60 1.83 11.59
CA SER A 185 9.09 1.34 12.90
C SER A 185 8.29 1.84 14.11
N TYR A 186 7.43 2.85 13.94
CA TYR A 186 6.75 3.54 15.06
C TYR A 186 5.74 2.65 15.80
N GLY A 187 5.28 1.55 15.19
CA GLY A 187 4.44 0.54 15.83
C GLY A 187 5.20 -0.46 16.70
N GLY A 188 6.54 -0.34 16.81
CA GLY A 188 7.39 -1.28 17.52
C GLY A 188 8.64 -0.62 18.13
N GLN A 189 9.72 -1.40 18.20
CA GLN A 189 11.02 -0.90 18.66
C GLN A 189 11.77 -0.18 17.53
N PRO A 190 12.69 0.75 17.84
CA PRO A 190 13.59 1.31 16.86
C PRO A 190 14.33 0.23 16.06
N ALA A 191 14.57 0.49 14.78
CA ALA A 191 15.32 -0.43 13.94
C ALA A 191 16.83 -0.23 14.14
N GLU A 192 17.56 -1.34 14.27
CA GLU A 192 19.03 -1.37 14.27
C GLU A 192 19.52 -1.74 12.88
N LEU A 193 20.23 -0.82 12.22
CA LEU A 193 20.60 -0.94 10.81
C LEU A 193 22.12 -0.74 10.64
N PRO A 194 22.86 -1.76 10.16
CA PRO A 194 24.23 -1.59 9.70
C PRO A 194 24.26 -0.72 8.44
N LEU A 195 24.97 0.42 8.46
CA LEU A 195 24.96 1.37 7.33
C LEU A 195 25.55 0.82 6.03
N GLY A 196 26.33 -0.25 6.10
CA GLY A 196 26.84 -0.98 4.94
C GLY A 196 25.85 -1.94 4.28
N GLN A 197 24.67 -2.17 4.87
CA GLN A 197 23.67 -3.13 4.39
C GLN A 197 22.33 -2.48 4.01
N VAL A 198 22.23 -1.16 4.11
CA VAL A 198 21.05 -0.39 3.69
C VAL A 198 21.19 0.12 2.26
N ILE A 199 20.10 0.61 1.69
CA ILE A 199 20.12 1.20 0.34
C ILE A 199 21.07 2.41 0.25
N PRO A 200 21.68 2.68 -0.92
CA PRO A 200 22.68 3.74 -1.06
C PRO A 200 22.23 5.12 -0.57
N GLY A 201 20.96 5.49 -0.81
CA GLY A 201 20.41 6.77 -0.34
C GLY A 201 20.36 6.90 1.17
N TRP A 202 20.10 5.80 1.89
CA TRP A 202 20.15 5.77 3.36
C TRP A 202 21.59 5.87 3.87
N SER A 203 22.51 5.11 3.26
CA SER A 203 23.93 5.15 3.64
C SER A 203 24.52 6.56 3.47
N GLU A 204 24.18 7.25 2.37
CA GLU A 204 24.59 8.64 2.15
C GLU A 204 23.94 9.61 3.14
N ALA A 205 22.62 9.51 3.36
CA ALA A 205 21.88 10.44 4.22
C ALA A 205 22.33 10.35 5.68
N LEU A 206 22.39 9.13 6.24
CA LEU A 206 22.64 8.93 7.66
C LEU A 206 24.05 9.37 8.09
N GLN A 207 25.04 9.23 7.21
CA GLN A 207 26.40 9.75 7.48
C GLN A 207 26.46 11.28 7.55
N ARG A 208 25.45 11.98 7.01
CA ARG A 208 25.31 13.45 7.12
C ARG A 208 24.44 13.87 8.30
N MET A 209 23.67 12.95 8.86
CA MET A 209 22.83 13.19 10.03
C MET A 209 23.66 13.17 11.31
N LYS A 210 23.18 13.86 12.33
CA LYS A 210 23.64 13.81 13.71
C LYS A 210 22.63 13.05 14.56
N VAL A 211 23.08 12.34 15.59
CA VAL A 211 22.16 11.77 16.57
C VAL A 211 21.25 12.86 17.15
N GLY A 212 19.95 12.59 17.15
CA GLY A 212 18.86 13.50 17.47
C GLY A 212 18.23 14.22 16.26
N ASP A 213 18.82 14.08 15.07
CA ASP A 213 18.24 14.62 13.83
C ASP A 213 16.95 13.89 13.46
N LYS A 214 16.01 14.66 12.91
CA LYS A 214 14.86 14.14 12.17
C LYS A 214 14.84 14.75 10.78
N TRP A 215 14.93 13.93 9.75
CA TRP A 215 15.00 14.36 8.34
C TRP A 215 13.86 13.73 7.54
N GLN A 216 13.39 14.46 6.54
CA GLN A 216 12.67 13.88 5.42
C GLN A 216 13.68 13.60 4.30
N LEU A 217 13.70 12.38 3.79
CA LEU A 217 14.51 11.95 2.65
C LEU A 217 13.58 11.67 1.47
N VAL A 218 13.99 12.10 0.28
CA VAL A 218 13.40 11.68 -0.99
C VAL A 218 14.51 11.05 -1.81
N ILE A 219 14.36 9.74 -2.03
CA ILE A 219 15.39 8.87 -2.58
C ILE A 219 14.95 8.42 -3.98
N PRO A 220 15.62 8.88 -5.06
CA PRO A 220 15.32 8.41 -6.40
C PRO A 220 15.63 6.92 -6.54
N ALA A 221 14.94 6.23 -7.44
CA ALA A 221 15.02 4.77 -7.59
C ALA A 221 16.45 4.22 -7.71
N LYS A 222 17.34 4.94 -8.41
CA LYS A 222 18.77 4.59 -8.58
C LYS A 222 19.58 4.54 -7.27
N LEU A 223 19.10 5.18 -6.20
CA LEU A 223 19.69 5.14 -4.86
C LEU A 223 18.87 4.24 -3.89
N ALA A 224 17.91 3.50 -4.43
CA ALA A 224 17.00 2.61 -3.71
C ALA A 224 17.01 1.21 -4.37
N TYR A 225 15.85 0.71 -4.81
CA TYR A 225 15.67 -0.64 -5.35
C TYR A 225 15.67 -0.72 -6.90
N GLY A 226 15.93 0.40 -7.58
CA GLY A 226 16.11 0.43 -9.05
C GLY A 226 14.93 -0.13 -9.85
N GLU A 227 15.25 -0.68 -11.03
CA GLU A 227 14.28 -1.27 -11.97
C GLU A 227 13.67 -2.58 -11.45
N GLN A 228 14.31 -3.24 -10.49
CA GLN A 228 13.82 -4.50 -9.93
C GLN A 228 12.71 -4.27 -8.90
N GLY A 229 12.75 -3.15 -8.16
CA GLY A 229 11.88 -2.94 -7.01
C GLY A 229 12.19 -3.91 -5.87
N ALA A 230 11.24 -4.06 -4.93
CA ALA A 230 11.40 -4.96 -3.77
C ALA A 230 10.16 -5.84 -3.56
N ALA A 231 10.32 -7.14 -3.85
CA ALA A 231 9.44 -8.24 -3.44
C ALA A 231 7.91 -7.98 -3.53
N GLY A 232 7.46 -7.23 -4.54
CA GLY A 232 6.05 -6.88 -4.73
C GLY A 232 5.49 -5.79 -3.80
N VAL A 233 6.28 -5.29 -2.84
CA VAL A 233 5.89 -4.19 -1.94
C VAL A 233 6.31 -2.84 -2.54
N ILE A 234 7.49 -2.79 -3.16
CA ILE A 234 8.01 -1.58 -3.82
C ILE A 234 8.07 -1.84 -5.32
N PRO A 235 7.27 -1.13 -6.14
CA PRO A 235 7.31 -1.27 -7.59
C PRO A 235 8.68 -0.89 -8.18
N PRO A 236 9.05 -1.45 -9.35
CA PRO A 236 10.15 -0.97 -10.18
C PRO A 236 10.21 0.56 -10.30
N ASN A 237 11.40 1.13 -10.32
CA ASN A 237 11.63 2.56 -10.58
C ASN A 237 10.91 3.53 -9.62
N SER A 238 10.59 3.06 -8.41
CA SER A 238 9.89 3.86 -7.41
C SER A 238 10.81 4.87 -6.73
N THR A 239 10.35 6.11 -6.63
CA THR A 239 10.94 7.11 -5.72
C THR A 239 10.39 6.87 -4.31
N LEU A 240 11.27 6.82 -3.32
CA LEU A 240 10.91 6.55 -1.94
C LEU A 240 10.98 7.83 -1.11
N ILE A 241 9.99 8.02 -0.26
CA ILE A 241 9.95 9.12 0.71
C ILE A 241 10.09 8.49 2.09
N PHE A 242 11.09 8.92 2.84
CA PHE A 242 11.27 8.51 4.22
C PHE A 242 11.21 9.70 5.16
N GLU A 243 10.54 9.53 6.29
CA GLU A 243 10.84 10.31 7.48
C GLU A 243 11.74 9.46 8.37
N VAL A 244 12.89 9.98 8.78
CA VAL A 244 13.90 9.25 9.56
C VAL A 244 14.32 10.10 10.75
N GLU A 245 14.29 9.50 11.94
CA GLU A 245 14.85 10.04 13.18
C GLU A 245 16.03 9.18 13.63
N LEU A 246 17.21 9.79 13.73
CA LEU A 246 18.42 9.10 14.16
C LEU A 246 18.53 9.17 15.68
N LEU A 247 18.33 8.04 16.36
CA LEU A 247 18.25 7.96 17.82
C LEU A 247 19.60 7.73 18.48
N GLY A 248 20.48 6.98 17.80
CA GLY A 248 21.77 6.61 18.36
C GLY A 248 22.65 5.83 17.40
N ILE A 249 23.87 5.55 17.85
CA ILE A 249 24.85 4.73 17.16
C ILE A 249 25.27 3.63 18.13
N GLN A 250 25.20 2.37 17.72
CA GLN A 250 25.50 1.26 18.60
C GLN A 250 26.96 1.33 19.06
N GLY A 251 27.16 1.31 20.38
CA GLY A 251 28.48 1.36 21.01
C GLY A 251 29.14 2.75 21.05
N LYS A 252 28.38 3.84 20.81
CA LYS A 252 28.86 5.23 20.90
C LYS A 252 27.89 6.13 21.65
#